data_AF-A0AAV0QTG7-F1
#
_entry.id   AF-A0AAV0QTG7-F1
#
_cell.length_a   1.000
_cell.length_b   1.000
_cell.length_c   1.000
_cell.angle_alpha   90.00
_cell.angle_beta   90.00
_cell.angle_gamma   90.00
#
_symmetry.space_group_name_H-M   'P 1'
#
loop_
_entity.id
_entity.type
_entity.pdbx_description
1 polymer ?
#
loop_
_entity_poly.entity_id
_entity_poly.type
_entity_poly.pdbx_seq_one_letter_code
_entity_poly.pdbx_strand_id
1 'polypeptide(L)'
;MVVAEVPKLASAAEYFFKIGVEGKRFRPTVLLLMATALNVHLPEPIPNVGPVTTELRARQQRIAEITEMIHVASLLHDDVLDDADTRRGIKSLNFVMGNKVSVLAGDFLLSRACVALASLRNTELWSIL
;
A
#
# COMPACT_ATOMS: atom_id res chain seq x y z
N MET A 1 1.05 5.11 -7.63
CA MET A 1 1.43 5.96 -6.47
C MET A 1 2.86 5.68 -5.98
N VAL A 2 3.68 4.98 -6.76
CA VAL A 2 5.09 4.69 -6.48
C VAL A 2 5.88 5.32 -7.62
N VAL A 3 6.13 6.62 -7.56
CA VAL A 3 6.91 7.32 -8.59
C VAL A 3 8.16 7.84 -7.91
N ALA A 4 9.32 7.34 -8.32
CA ALA A 4 10.62 7.82 -7.88
C ALA A 4 11.33 8.46 -9.08
N GLU A 5 11.98 9.60 -8.85
CA GLU A 5 12.76 10.29 -9.88
C GLU A 5 14.02 9.50 -10.27
N VAL A 6 14.52 8.67 -9.36
CA VAL A 6 15.68 7.80 -9.59
C VAL A 6 15.20 6.48 -10.21
N PRO A 7 15.57 6.16 -11.47
CA PRO A 7 15.02 5.00 -12.19
C PRO A 7 15.25 3.66 -11.50
N LYS A 8 16.42 3.50 -10.86
CA LYS A 8 16.76 2.27 -10.14
C LYS A 8 15.86 2.05 -8.93
N LEU A 9 15.52 3.13 -8.20
CA LEU A 9 14.62 3.08 -7.06
C LEU A 9 13.17 2.88 -7.50
N ALA A 10 12.76 3.49 -8.62
CA ALA A 10 11.43 3.29 -9.19
C ALA A 10 11.18 1.81 -9.54
N SER A 11 12.10 1.20 -10.30
CA SER A 11 12.00 -0.21 -10.68
C SER A 11 11.97 -1.15 -9.46
N ALA A 12 12.75 -0.83 -8.43
CA ALA A 12 12.81 -1.58 -7.19
C ALA A 12 11.50 -1.46 -6.38
N ALA A 13 10.98 -0.25 -6.22
CA ALA A 13 9.75 0.00 -5.46
C ALA A 13 8.49 -0.52 -6.19
N GLU A 14 8.49 -0.54 -7.52
CA GLU A 14 7.39 -1.09 -8.33
C GLU A 14 7.44 -2.62 -8.47
N TYR A 15 8.53 -3.27 -8.03
CA TYR A 15 8.81 -4.67 -8.36
C TYR A 15 7.65 -5.63 -8.05
N PHE A 16 7.06 -5.53 -6.86
CA PHE A 16 5.94 -6.37 -6.42
C PHE A 16 4.55 -5.82 -6.75
N PHE A 17 4.47 -4.70 -7.47
CA PHE A 17 3.20 -4.11 -7.95
C PHE A 17 2.92 -4.39 -9.43
N LYS A 18 3.88 -4.98 -10.15
CA LYS A 18 3.72 -5.39 -11.55
C LYS A 18 2.76 -6.56 -11.69
N ILE A 19 2.00 -6.55 -12.79
CA ILE A 19 1.02 -7.59 -13.15
C ILE A 19 1.72 -8.96 -13.25
N GLY A 20 1.15 -9.98 -12.62
CA GLY A 20 1.68 -11.34 -12.48
C GLY A 20 2.55 -11.57 -11.25
N VAL A 21 2.91 -10.50 -10.51
CA VAL A 21 3.79 -10.54 -9.33
C VAL A 21 3.09 -9.95 -8.09
N GLU A 22 1.99 -9.23 -8.32
CA GLU A 22 1.13 -8.75 -7.26
C GLU A 22 0.64 -9.91 -6.40
N GLY A 23 0.56 -9.66 -5.10
CA GLY A 23 0.18 -10.69 -4.16
C GLY A 23 -1.29 -11.04 -4.32
N LYS A 24 -1.76 -11.89 -3.43
CA LYS A 24 -3.18 -12.28 -3.37
C LYS A 24 -4.12 -11.11 -3.03
N ARG A 25 -3.58 -9.93 -2.67
CA ARG A 25 -4.32 -8.71 -2.31
C ARG A 25 -5.44 -8.96 -1.29
N PHE A 26 -5.21 -9.87 -0.34
CA PHE A 26 -6.20 -10.19 0.69
C PHE A 26 -6.50 -8.99 1.59
N ARG A 27 -5.46 -8.25 2.02
CA ARG A 27 -5.59 -7.07 2.89
C ARG A 27 -6.47 -5.97 2.27
N PRO A 28 -6.18 -5.46 1.05
CA PRO A 28 -7.02 -4.45 0.43
C PRO A 28 -8.43 -4.99 0.11
N THR A 29 -8.58 -6.28 -0.24
CA THR A 29 -9.90 -6.88 -0.48
C THR A 29 -10.76 -6.86 0.79
N VAL A 30 -10.23 -7.33 1.93
CA VAL A 30 -10.95 -7.34 3.21
C VAL A 30 -11.32 -5.92 3.63
N LEU A 31 -10.39 -4.96 3.49
CA LEU A 31 -10.64 -3.55 3.80
C LEU A 31 -11.78 -2.97 2.95
N LEU A 32 -11.80 -3.23 1.64
CA LEU A 32 -12.82 -2.71 0.75
C LEU A 32 -14.20 -3.36 0.96
N LEU A 33 -14.24 -4.65 1.34
CA LEU A 33 -15.48 -5.33 1.72
C LEU A 33 -16.01 -4.81 3.06
N MET A 34 -15.13 -4.63 4.05
CA MET A 34 -15.47 -4.02 5.34
C MET A 34 -16.02 -2.61 5.16
N ALA A 35 -15.35 -1.79 4.35
CA ALA A 35 -15.79 -0.45 3.99
C ALA A 35 -17.20 -0.47 3.37
N THR A 36 -17.46 -1.40 2.44
CA THR A 36 -18.80 -1.55 1.86
C THR A 36 -19.84 -1.92 2.92
N ALA A 37 -19.54 -2.89 3.81
CA ALA A 37 -20.47 -3.32 4.87
C ALA A 37 -20.80 -2.20 5.87
N LEU A 38 -19.80 -1.38 6.24
CA LEU A 38 -19.99 -0.24 7.15
C LEU A 38 -20.79 0.89 6.49
N ASN A 39 -20.60 1.12 5.19
CA ASN A 39 -21.32 2.17 4.46
C ASN A 39 -22.83 1.90 4.35
N VAL A 40 -23.28 0.64 4.44
CA VAL A 40 -24.73 0.28 4.41
C VAL A 40 -25.51 0.90 5.57
N HIS A 41 -24.85 1.21 6.68
CA HIS A 41 -25.48 1.71 7.90
C HIS A 41 -25.43 3.25 8.00
N LEU A 42 -24.89 3.94 6.98
CA LEU A 42 -24.90 5.39 6.96
C LEU A 42 -26.31 5.88 6.58
N PRO A 43 -26.91 6.82 7.35
CA PRO A 43 -28.19 7.42 6.96
C PRO A 43 -28.08 8.01 5.54
N GLU A 44 -29.17 7.87 4.77
CA GLU A 44 -29.34 8.42 3.40
C GLU A 44 -28.74 9.84 3.30
N PRO A 45 -28.16 10.21 2.14
CA PRO A 45 -27.48 11.49 1.98
C PRO A 45 -28.41 12.63 2.39
N ILE A 46 -27.97 13.43 3.35
CA ILE A 46 -28.65 14.64 3.79
C ILE A 46 -28.91 15.50 2.53
N PRO A 47 -30.16 15.91 2.26
CA PRO A 47 -30.45 16.74 1.09
C PRO A 47 -29.65 18.04 1.25
N ASN A 48 -28.71 18.29 0.33
CA ASN A 48 -27.72 19.39 0.26
C ASN A 48 -26.26 19.05 0.59
N VAL A 49 -25.91 17.80 0.92
CA VAL A 49 -24.52 17.36 0.85
C VAL A 49 -24.36 16.60 -0.47
N GLY A 50 -23.37 16.96 -1.29
CA GLY A 50 -23.04 16.25 -2.54
C GLY A 50 -22.73 14.76 -2.30
N PRO A 51 -22.24 13.97 -3.28
CA PRO A 51 -22.12 12.52 -3.13
C PRO A 51 -21.02 12.14 -2.09
N VAL A 52 -21.36 12.18 -0.80
CA VAL A 52 -20.54 11.80 0.36
C VAL A 52 -20.01 10.38 0.19
N THR A 53 -20.78 9.54 -0.51
CA THR A 53 -20.43 8.16 -0.84
C THR A 53 -19.17 8.06 -1.69
N THR A 54 -18.96 8.97 -2.65
CA THR A 54 -17.82 8.90 -3.58
C THR A 54 -16.52 9.37 -2.91
N GLU A 55 -16.54 10.46 -2.15
CA GLU A 55 -15.36 10.94 -1.42
C GLU A 55 -14.95 9.97 -0.32
N LEU A 56 -15.92 9.46 0.46
CA LEU A 56 -15.66 8.44 1.47
C LEU A 56 -15.05 7.19 0.84
N ARG A 57 -15.59 6.72 -0.29
CA ARG A 57 -15.05 5.57 -1.00
C ARG A 57 -13.61 5.81 -1.47
N ALA A 58 -13.29 7.00 -1.97
CA ALA A 58 -11.93 7.35 -2.37
C ALA A 58 -10.96 7.31 -1.17
N ARG A 59 -11.38 7.80 0.01
CA ARG A 59 -10.58 7.70 1.25
C ARG A 59 -10.39 6.25 1.69
N GLN A 60 -11.43 5.42 1.62
CA GLN A 60 -11.37 3.98 1.93
C GLN A 60 -10.41 3.24 0.98
N GLN A 61 -10.45 3.56 -0.31
CA GLN A 61 -9.50 3.02 -1.30
C GLN A 61 -8.07 3.46 -1.00
N ARG A 62 -7.86 4.73 -0.63
CA ARG A 62 -6.54 5.24 -0.24
C ARG A 62 -5.98 4.54 0.99
N ILE A 63 -6.81 4.21 1.97
CA ILE A 63 -6.40 3.39 3.13
C ILE A 63 -5.94 2.01 2.66
N ALA A 64 -6.70 1.35 1.78
CA ALA A 64 -6.32 0.04 1.22
C ALA A 64 -4.99 0.10 0.44
N GLU A 65 -4.73 1.16 -0.31
CA GLU A 65 -3.45 1.42 -0.99
C GLU A 65 -2.29 1.58 0.02
N ILE A 66 -2.50 2.38 1.07
CA ILE A 66 -1.51 2.61 2.14
C ILE A 66 -1.15 1.28 2.81
N THR A 67 -2.15 0.48 3.18
CA THR A 67 -1.93 -0.84 3.81
C THR A 67 -1.10 -1.77 2.92
N GLU A 68 -1.38 -1.80 1.61
CA GLU A 68 -0.61 -2.66 0.70
C GLU A 68 0.82 -2.14 0.48
N MET A 69 1.04 -0.82 0.47
CA MET A 69 2.40 -0.25 0.42
C MET A 69 3.22 -0.62 1.66
N ILE A 70 2.65 -0.50 2.86
CA ILE A 70 3.31 -0.91 4.11
C ILE A 70 3.60 -2.40 4.08
N HIS A 71 2.65 -3.22 3.62
CA HIS A 71 2.87 -4.66 3.48
C HIS A 71 4.00 -5.00 2.51
N VAL A 72 4.07 -4.36 1.34
CA VAL A 72 5.15 -4.61 0.39
C VAL A 72 6.49 -4.11 0.94
N ALA A 73 6.51 -2.98 1.64
CA ALA A 73 7.72 -2.50 2.31
C ALA A 73 8.26 -3.53 3.31
N SER A 74 7.38 -4.13 4.13
CA SER A 74 7.79 -5.18 5.07
C SER A 74 8.38 -6.39 4.35
N LEU A 75 7.74 -6.87 3.26
CA LEU A 75 8.26 -7.99 2.49
C LEU A 75 9.65 -7.74 1.90
N LEU A 76 9.93 -6.50 1.47
CA LEU A 76 11.24 -6.12 0.94
C LEU A 76 12.33 -6.15 2.00
N HIS A 77 12.00 -5.74 3.22
CA HIS A 77 12.91 -5.81 4.36
C HIS A 77 13.08 -7.25 4.85
N ASP A 78 11.98 -8.01 4.95
CA ASP A 78 11.99 -9.43 5.35
C ASP A 78 12.85 -10.27 4.40
N ASP A 79 12.73 -10.08 3.08
CA ASP A 79 13.55 -10.78 2.08
C ASP A 79 15.06 -10.57 2.31
N VAL A 80 15.48 -9.41 2.83
CA VAL A 80 16.87 -9.12 3.19
C VAL A 80 17.26 -9.77 4.51
N LEU A 81 16.38 -9.77 5.51
CA LEU A 81 16.65 -10.37 6.82
C LEU A 81 16.73 -11.90 6.74
N ASP A 82 15.88 -12.51 5.90
CA ASP A 82 15.77 -13.95 5.73
C ASP A 82 16.76 -14.51 4.69
N ASP A 83 17.60 -13.67 4.06
CA ASP A 83 18.44 -14.01 2.91
C ASP A 83 17.66 -14.80 1.83
N ALA A 84 16.42 -14.37 1.56
CA ALA A 84 15.51 -15.08 0.68
C ALA A 84 16.00 -15.01 -0.78
N ASP A 85 16.03 -16.16 -1.48
CA ASP A 85 16.29 -16.22 -2.92
C ASP A 85 15.02 -15.98 -3.76
N THR A 86 13.84 -16.27 -3.20
CA THR A 86 12.56 -16.20 -3.91
C THR A 86 11.43 -15.64 -3.05
N ARG A 87 10.50 -14.93 -3.71
CA ARG A 87 9.25 -14.43 -3.14
C ARG A 87 8.13 -14.62 -4.15
N ARG A 88 7.02 -15.24 -3.74
CA ARG A 88 5.85 -15.54 -4.61
C ARG A 88 6.22 -16.34 -5.87
N GLY A 89 7.20 -17.23 -5.78
CA GLY A 89 7.64 -18.08 -6.90
C GLY A 89 8.52 -17.36 -7.93
N ILE A 90 8.87 -16.08 -7.72
CA ILE A 90 9.86 -15.36 -8.51
C ILE A 90 11.10 -15.04 -7.65
N LYS A 91 12.19 -14.59 -8.27
CA LYS A 91 13.38 -14.13 -7.53
C LYS A 91 13.02 -12.96 -6.63
N SER A 92 13.54 -12.98 -5.40
CA SER A 92 13.38 -11.88 -4.44
C SER A 92 14.13 -10.62 -4.91
N LEU A 93 13.75 -9.45 -4.40
CA LEU A 93 14.39 -8.21 -4.86
C LEU A 93 15.85 -8.11 -4.40
N ASN A 94 16.16 -8.60 -3.19
CA ASN A 94 17.53 -8.62 -2.65
C ASN A 94 18.45 -9.50 -3.50
N PHE A 95 17.95 -10.63 -4.01
CA PHE A 95 18.69 -11.46 -4.94
C PHE A 95 18.94 -10.77 -6.30
N VAL A 96 17.94 -10.04 -6.83
CA VAL A 96 18.01 -9.42 -8.17
C VAL A 96 18.78 -8.10 -8.18
N MET A 97 18.59 -7.25 -7.16
CA MET A 97 19.09 -5.86 -7.14
C MET A 97 20.04 -5.58 -5.96
N GLY A 98 20.25 -6.55 -5.08
CA GLY A 98 21.12 -6.45 -3.90
C GLY A 98 20.41 -5.90 -2.67
N ASN A 99 20.88 -6.31 -1.49
CA ASN A 99 20.30 -5.98 -0.19
C ASN A 99 20.09 -4.47 0.00
N LYS A 100 21.09 -3.66 -0.36
CA LYS A 100 21.02 -2.19 -0.20
C LYS A 100 19.85 -1.57 -0.96
N VAL A 101 19.59 -2.03 -2.19
CA VAL A 101 18.50 -1.48 -3.01
C VAL A 101 17.15 -1.93 -2.45
N SER A 102 17.05 -3.17 -1.97
CA SER A 102 15.82 -3.67 -1.33
C SER A 102 15.45 -2.91 -0.07
N VAL A 103 16.45 -2.62 0.80
CA VAL A 103 16.23 -1.79 2.00
C VAL A 103 15.73 -0.40 1.60
N LEU A 104 16.40 0.27 0.66
CA LEU A 104 16.01 1.60 0.20
C LEU A 104 14.63 1.62 -0.46
N ALA A 105 14.25 0.56 -1.19
CA ALA A 105 12.93 0.44 -1.78
C ALA A 105 11.84 0.25 -0.71
N GLY A 106 12.10 -0.52 0.34
CA GLY A 106 11.24 -0.65 1.50
C GLY A 106 11.04 0.69 2.22
N ASP A 107 12.14 1.40 2.51
CA ASP A 107 12.11 2.72 3.17
C ASP A 107 11.34 3.75 2.34
N PHE A 108 11.54 3.73 1.02
CA PHE A 108 10.83 4.59 0.10
C PHE A 108 9.32 4.31 0.12
N LEU A 109 8.90 3.04 0.03
CA LEU A 109 7.48 2.68 0.08
C LEU A 109 6.84 3.06 1.42
N LEU A 110 7.55 2.86 2.53
CA LEU A 110 7.09 3.27 3.86
C LEU A 110 6.92 4.80 3.95
N SER A 111 7.90 5.57 3.47
CA SER A 111 7.81 7.03 3.41
C SER A 111 6.63 7.51 2.56
N ARG A 112 6.41 6.89 1.40
CA ARG A 112 5.24 7.18 0.54
C ARG A 112 3.92 6.84 1.23
N ALA A 113 3.87 5.76 2.00
CA ALA A 113 2.72 5.41 2.81
C ALA A 113 2.43 6.45 3.90
N CYS A 114 3.45 6.92 4.63
CA CYS A 114 3.30 7.98 5.63
C CYS A 114 2.80 9.29 5.01
N VAL A 115 3.33 9.71 3.85
CA VAL A 115 2.85 10.92 3.15
C VAL A 115 1.40 10.76 2.69
N ALA A 116 1.03 9.58 2.17
CA ALA A 116 -0.34 9.31 1.77
C ALA A 116 -1.29 9.30 2.99
N LEU A 117 -0.88 8.73 4.11
CA LEU A 117 -1.62 8.74 5.37
C LEU A 117 -1.81 10.17 5.90
N ALA A 118 -0.76 10.99 5.84
CA ALA A 118 -0.80 12.41 6.20
C ALA A 118 -1.84 13.20 5.41
N SER A 119 -1.94 12.91 4.11
CA SER A 119 -2.90 13.58 3.23
C SER A 119 -4.37 13.32 3.62
N LEU A 120 -4.66 12.27 4.38
CA LEU A 120 -6.01 11.95 4.85
C LEU A 120 -6.48 12.83 6.04
N ARG A 121 -5.57 13.61 6.65
CA ARG A 121 -5.85 14.58 7.73
C ARG A 121 -6.71 14.03 8.86
N ASN A 122 -6.49 12.77 9.25
CA ASN A 122 -7.17 12.13 10.37
C ASN A 122 -6.13 11.54 11.32
N THR A 123 -5.91 12.21 12.46
CA THR A 123 -4.89 11.86 13.48
C THR A 123 -5.14 10.50 14.13
N GLU A 124 -6.38 10.04 14.22
CA GLU A 124 -6.69 8.72 14.76
C GLU A 124 -6.14 7.62 13.85
N LEU A 125 -6.24 7.79 12.53
CA LEU A 125 -5.69 6.82 11.56
C LEU A 125 -4.16 6.68 11.66
N TRP A 126 -3.45 7.75 12.04
CA TRP A 126 -2.00 7.71 12.26
C TRP A 126 -1.59 6.84 13.45
N SER A 127 -2.47 6.67 14.43
CA SER A 127 -2.18 5.85 15.61
C SER A 127 -2.39 4.35 15.37
N ILE A 128 -3.12 4.00 14.30
CA ILE A 128 -3.54 2.63 14.00
C ILE A 128 -2.66 1.99 12.92
N LEU A 129 -2.19 2.77 11.94
CA LEU A 129 -1.39 2.33 10.79
C LEU A 129 0.09 2.71 10.97
#